data_AF-A0A8I0KY95-F1
#
_entry.id   AF-A0A8I0KY95-F1
#
_cell.length_a   1.000
_cell.length_b   1.000
_cell.length_c   1.000
_cell.angle_alpha   90.00
_cell.angle_beta   90.00
_cell.angle_gamma   90.00
#
_symmetry.space_group_name_H-M   'P 1'
#
loop_
_entity.id
_entity.type
_entity.pdbx_description
1 polymer ?
#
loop_
_entity_poly.entity_id
_entity_poly.type
_entity_poly.pdbx_seq_one_letter_code
_entity_poly.pdbx_strand_id
1 'polypeptide(L)'
;LWDEICLERYGIEEEKYRRFRYGVQVNSLGLTEQQPENNVYRILIEMLAVTLSKNARARAVQLPAWNEALGLPRPWDQQWSLRMQQIMAYETDLLEYGDLFDGNPAVAAKVEDLKRGARAELETLDAMGGAIAAIDYMKARLVESNAERINRIEAEETIVVGVNRWQQGEPSPLTAGDGGIMVVDPAVEQDQIARLSAWRAARDEAAVQAALAALREDAKAGSNIMPASIAAAKAGATTGEWAGVMRAVHGEYRGPTGVSRNPSNRTEGLEDIREAVDAVSTRLGRRLKFLVGKPGLDGHSNGAEQIAFRARDCGMDITYDGIRLTPEQIVDKAVEEGAHVVGLSILSGSHIPLIEELMERMRAAGLAHVPVVVGGIIPDEDAVRLRGFGVAKVYTPKDFELNRIMMDIVALATPSDAAA
;
A
#
# COMPACT_ATOMS: atom_id res chain seq x y z
N LEU A 1 -27.84 6.94 -6.94
CA LEU A 1 -27.00 5.96 -7.67
C LEU A 1 -27.16 4.55 -7.13
N TRP A 2 -26.71 4.20 -5.92
CA TRP A 2 -26.88 2.82 -5.43
C TRP A 2 -28.35 2.39 -5.39
N ASP A 3 -29.24 3.25 -4.90
CA ASP A 3 -30.69 3.02 -4.90
C ASP A 3 -31.23 2.76 -6.33
N GLU A 4 -30.83 3.59 -7.30
CA GLU A 4 -31.17 3.44 -8.73
C GLU A 4 -30.67 2.09 -9.28
N ILE A 5 -29.41 1.72 -9.01
CA ILE A 5 -28.84 0.45 -9.46
C ILE A 5 -29.62 -0.74 -8.87
N CYS A 6 -29.94 -0.71 -7.58
CA CYS A 6 -30.72 -1.78 -6.95
C CYS A 6 -32.12 -1.91 -7.55
N LEU A 7 -32.78 -0.80 -7.85
CA LEU A 7 -34.12 -0.80 -8.42
C LEU A 7 -34.10 -1.25 -9.89
N GLU A 8 -33.28 -0.60 -10.72
CA GLU A 8 -33.33 -0.72 -12.18
C GLU A 8 -32.57 -1.94 -12.69
N ARG A 9 -31.36 -2.20 -12.18
CA ARG A 9 -30.52 -3.32 -12.63
C ARG A 9 -30.90 -4.64 -11.96
N TYR A 10 -31.25 -4.58 -10.67
CA TYR A 10 -31.47 -5.78 -9.86
C TYR A 10 -32.94 -6.03 -9.49
N GLY A 11 -33.87 -5.12 -9.81
CA GLY A 11 -35.31 -5.32 -9.57
C GLY A 11 -35.71 -5.36 -8.09
N ILE A 12 -34.92 -4.76 -7.19
CA ILE A 12 -35.20 -4.79 -5.75
C ILE A 12 -36.25 -3.74 -5.42
N GLU A 13 -37.53 -4.13 -5.32
CA GLU A 13 -38.65 -3.21 -5.10
C GLU A 13 -38.78 -2.71 -3.65
N GLU A 14 -38.36 -3.50 -2.66
CA GLU A 14 -38.43 -3.10 -1.25
C GLU A 14 -37.31 -2.11 -0.89
N GLU A 15 -37.69 -0.86 -0.58
CA GLU A 15 -36.76 0.24 -0.25
C GLU A 15 -35.77 -0.11 0.87
N LYS A 16 -36.19 -0.89 1.86
CA LYS A 16 -35.34 -1.29 2.99
C LYS A 16 -34.08 -2.05 2.53
N TYR A 17 -34.15 -2.78 1.41
CA TYR A 17 -33.03 -3.53 0.84
C TYR A 17 -32.16 -2.71 -0.12
N ARG A 18 -32.56 -1.48 -0.47
CA ARG A 18 -31.79 -0.55 -1.30
C ARG A 18 -30.97 0.48 -0.51
N ARG A 19 -31.10 0.49 0.82
CA ARG A 19 -30.39 1.43 1.70
C ARG A 19 -28.88 1.22 1.64
N PHE A 20 -28.16 2.22 1.13
CA PHE A 20 -26.69 2.26 1.17
C PHE A 20 -26.22 2.63 2.59
N ARG A 21 -25.51 1.71 3.24
CA ARG A 21 -24.91 1.91 4.57
C ARG A 21 -23.42 1.68 4.43
N TYR A 22 -22.63 2.65 4.90
CA TYR A 22 -21.18 2.60 4.80
C TYR A 22 -20.53 3.07 6.10
N GLY A 23 -19.38 2.48 6.40
CA GLY A 23 -18.39 3.08 7.29
C GLY A 23 -17.32 3.75 6.44
N VAL A 24 -16.60 4.71 7.02
CA VAL A 24 -15.53 5.41 6.33
C VAL A 24 -14.32 5.55 7.23
N GLN A 25 -13.14 5.29 6.67
CA GLN A 25 -11.88 5.77 7.21
C GLN A 25 -11.51 7.02 6.42
N VAL A 26 -11.23 8.13 7.10
CA VAL A 26 -10.74 9.33 6.41
C VAL A 26 -9.34 9.09 5.84
N ASN A 27 -8.92 9.90 4.88
CA ASN A 27 -7.85 9.54 3.95
C ASN A 27 -6.46 9.61 4.60
N SER A 28 -5.88 8.44 4.91
CA SER A 28 -4.51 8.36 5.43
C SER A 28 -3.43 8.68 4.39
N LEU A 29 -3.69 8.45 3.09
CA LEU A 29 -2.72 8.72 2.02
C LEU A 29 -2.40 10.22 1.86
N GLY A 30 -3.31 11.10 2.32
CA GLY A 30 -3.12 12.54 2.32
C GLY A 30 -2.29 13.08 3.49
N LEU A 31 -1.95 12.23 4.46
CA LEU A 31 -1.18 12.62 5.64
C LEU A 31 0.32 12.64 5.35
N THR A 32 1.04 13.52 6.03
CA THR A 32 2.45 13.81 5.73
C THR A 32 3.34 13.49 6.92
N GLU A 33 4.55 13.00 6.66
CA GLU A 33 5.61 12.85 7.66
C GLU A 33 6.17 14.23 8.05
N GLN A 34 6.33 15.12 7.07
CA GLN A 34 6.75 16.50 7.27
C GLN A 34 5.63 17.31 7.94
N GLN A 35 6.00 18.08 8.97
CA GLN A 35 5.07 18.90 9.76
C GLN A 35 3.76 18.15 10.12
N PRO A 36 3.88 17.00 10.81
CA PRO A 36 2.78 16.04 10.97
C PRO A 36 1.62 16.58 11.82
N GLU A 37 1.83 17.65 12.60
CA GLU A 37 0.74 18.38 13.25
C GLU A 37 -0.32 18.90 12.27
N ASN A 38 0.05 19.16 11.01
CA ASN A 38 -0.91 19.54 9.97
C ASN A 38 -1.94 18.44 9.69
N ASN A 39 -1.62 17.18 9.98
CA ASN A 39 -2.52 16.04 9.82
C ASN A 39 -3.76 16.17 10.70
N VAL A 40 -3.64 16.80 11.88
CA VAL A 40 -4.78 17.05 12.78
C VAL A 40 -5.89 17.83 12.06
N TYR A 41 -5.51 18.88 11.34
CA TYR A 41 -6.46 19.71 10.60
C TYR A 41 -7.03 18.99 9.37
N ARG A 42 -6.19 18.24 8.66
CA ARG A 42 -6.62 17.42 7.50
C ARG A 42 -7.70 16.42 7.93
N ILE A 43 -7.42 15.65 8.97
CA ILE A 43 -8.33 14.64 9.53
C ILE A 43 -9.66 15.27 9.95
N LEU A 44 -9.62 16.42 10.63
CA LEU A 44 -10.83 17.15 11.04
C LEU A 44 -11.68 17.55 9.83
N ILE A 45 -11.07 18.15 8.80
CA ILE A 45 -11.78 18.58 7.59
C ILE A 45 -12.37 17.39 6.83
N GLU A 46 -11.61 16.30 6.70
CA GLU A 46 -12.09 15.08 6.05
C GLU A 46 -13.24 14.43 6.81
N MET A 47 -13.20 14.45 8.15
CA MET A 47 -14.30 13.96 8.98
C MET A 47 -15.60 14.74 8.71
N LEU A 48 -15.53 16.06 8.56
CA LEU A 48 -16.72 16.88 8.30
C LEU A 48 -17.43 16.49 6.99
N ALA A 49 -16.66 16.13 5.96
CA ALA A 49 -17.22 15.74 4.65
C ALA A 49 -18.18 14.53 4.73
N VAL A 50 -18.05 13.70 5.76
CA VAL A 50 -18.82 12.46 5.95
C VAL A 50 -19.77 12.51 7.14
N THR A 51 -19.84 13.64 7.86
CA THR A 51 -20.70 13.79 9.05
C THR A 51 -21.77 14.88 8.93
N LEU A 52 -21.57 15.90 8.11
CA LEU A 52 -22.42 17.10 8.11
C LEU A 52 -23.87 16.88 7.65
N SER A 53 -24.14 15.99 6.69
CA SER A 53 -25.51 15.75 6.19
C SER A 53 -26.11 14.46 6.73
N LYS A 54 -27.26 14.55 7.41
CA LYS A 54 -27.88 13.43 8.15
C LYS A 54 -28.15 12.16 7.34
N ASN A 55 -28.68 12.26 6.13
CA ASN A 55 -28.99 11.13 5.25
C ASN A 55 -27.75 10.58 4.54
N ALA A 56 -26.76 11.43 4.29
CA ALA A 56 -25.51 11.04 3.66
C ALA A 56 -24.43 10.60 4.67
N ARG A 57 -24.62 10.86 5.97
CA ARG A 57 -23.65 10.63 7.05
C ARG A 57 -23.20 9.17 7.12
N ALA A 58 -21.90 8.96 7.29
CA ALA A 58 -21.33 7.64 7.52
C ALA A 58 -21.87 7.02 8.82
N ARG A 59 -22.09 5.69 8.81
CA ARG A 59 -22.61 4.96 9.99
C ARG A 59 -21.53 4.66 11.02
N ALA A 60 -20.29 4.60 10.59
CA ALA A 60 -19.11 4.48 11.41
C ALA A 60 -18.01 5.33 10.78
N VAL A 61 -17.24 6.04 11.61
CA VAL A 61 -16.10 6.82 11.16
C VAL A 61 -14.87 6.32 11.90
N GLN A 62 -13.82 6.04 11.15
CA GLN A 62 -12.49 5.77 11.68
C GLN A 62 -11.58 6.94 11.29
N LEU A 63 -10.85 7.45 12.28
CA LEU A 63 -9.86 8.49 12.06
C LEU A 63 -8.46 7.88 12.25
N PRO A 64 -7.51 8.12 11.34
CA PRO A 64 -6.10 7.80 11.57
C PRO A 64 -5.54 8.69 12.67
N ALA A 65 -4.36 8.37 13.18
CA ALA A 65 -3.64 9.25 14.10
C ALA A 65 -2.89 10.35 13.34
N TRP A 66 -2.53 11.44 14.03
CA TRP A 66 -1.77 12.54 13.43
C TRP A 66 -0.37 12.11 12.93
N ASN A 67 0.19 11.05 13.51
CA ASN A 67 1.49 10.48 13.18
C ASN A 67 1.44 9.22 12.30
N GLU A 68 0.30 8.92 11.68
CA GLU A 68 0.11 7.71 10.84
C GLU A 68 1.18 7.57 9.74
N ALA A 69 1.64 8.69 9.16
CA ALA A 69 2.66 8.70 8.12
C ALA A 69 4.08 8.40 8.64
N LEU A 70 4.30 8.47 9.96
CA LEU A 70 5.59 8.19 10.61
C LEU A 70 5.72 6.72 11.01
N GLY A 71 4.62 6.05 11.33
CA GLY A 71 4.61 4.66 11.76
C GLY A 71 3.39 4.33 12.60
N LEU A 72 3.45 3.22 13.33
CA LEU A 72 2.35 2.79 14.18
C LEU A 72 2.10 3.80 15.32
N PRO A 73 0.86 4.30 15.46
CA PRO A 73 0.53 5.28 16.48
C PRO A 73 0.52 4.67 17.88
N ARG A 74 0.90 5.47 18.87
CA ARG A 74 0.83 5.11 20.28
C ARG A 74 -0.60 5.30 20.80
N PRO A 75 -0.96 4.70 21.94
CA PRO A 75 -2.26 4.96 22.57
C PRO A 75 -2.57 6.44 22.82
N TRP A 76 -1.54 7.24 23.13
CA TRP A 76 -1.69 8.70 23.30
C TRP A 76 -2.05 9.41 21.98
N ASP A 77 -1.46 9.00 20.85
CA ASP A 77 -1.77 9.59 19.54
C ASP A 77 -3.20 9.24 19.11
N GLN A 78 -3.62 7.99 19.35
CA GLN A 78 -4.99 7.52 19.11
C GLN A 78 -6.04 8.28 19.93
N GLN A 79 -5.67 8.74 21.13
CA GLN A 79 -6.56 9.52 21.96
C GLN A 79 -7.00 10.81 21.28
N TRP A 80 -6.15 11.44 20.46
CA TRP A 80 -6.49 12.68 19.76
C TRP A 80 -7.61 12.44 18.74
N SER A 81 -7.48 11.37 17.96
CA SER A 81 -8.50 10.95 16.99
C SER A 81 -9.83 10.59 17.67
N LEU A 82 -9.79 9.96 18.85
CA LEU A 82 -10.99 9.74 19.66
C LEU A 82 -11.60 11.06 20.16
N ARG A 83 -10.78 12.00 20.64
CA ARG A 83 -11.24 13.30 21.14
C ARG A 83 -11.85 14.15 20.04
N MET A 84 -11.31 14.12 18.81
CA MET A 84 -11.92 14.78 17.66
C MET A 84 -13.37 14.32 17.44
N GLN A 85 -13.62 13.00 17.50
CA GLN A 85 -14.97 12.46 17.35
C GLN A 85 -15.88 12.87 18.51
N GLN A 86 -15.37 12.86 19.75
CA GLN A 86 -16.14 13.24 20.93
C GLN A 86 -16.49 14.73 20.95
N ILE A 87 -15.54 15.61 20.62
CA ILE A 87 -15.77 17.05 20.49
C ILE A 87 -16.86 17.29 19.44
N MET A 88 -16.72 16.70 18.25
CA MET A 88 -17.74 16.82 17.21
C MET A 88 -19.12 16.31 17.66
N ALA A 89 -19.17 15.22 18.44
CA ALA A 89 -20.43 14.63 18.88
C ALA A 89 -21.08 15.32 20.09
N TYR A 90 -20.30 15.91 21.00
CA TYR A 90 -20.77 16.36 22.31
C TYR A 90 -20.55 17.85 22.60
N GLU A 91 -19.69 18.52 21.84
CA GLU A 91 -19.37 19.95 22.02
C GLU A 91 -19.84 20.80 20.83
N THR A 92 -20.41 20.18 19.78
CA THR A 92 -20.96 20.88 18.62
C THR A 92 -22.39 20.47 18.31
N ASP A 93 -23.16 21.39 17.75
CA ASP A 93 -24.54 21.13 17.30
C ASP A 93 -24.58 20.53 15.88
N LEU A 94 -23.41 20.28 15.25
CA LEU A 94 -23.31 19.85 13.84
C LEU A 94 -24.10 18.57 13.57
N LEU A 95 -24.20 17.67 14.55
CA LEU A 95 -24.93 16.42 14.40
C LEU A 95 -26.45 16.56 14.52
N GLU A 96 -26.95 17.68 15.07
CA GLU A 96 -28.36 17.96 15.29
C GLU A 96 -29.06 18.45 14.00
N TYR A 97 -28.31 19.08 13.10
CA TYR A 97 -28.83 19.54 11.82
C TYR A 97 -29.25 18.38 10.90
N GLY A 98 -30.19 18.68 10.00
CA GLY A 98 -30.64 17.78 8.94
C GLY A 98 -29.62 17.64 7.80
N ASP A 99 -30.10 17.65 6.56
CA ASP A 99 -29.23 17.54 5.39
C ASP A 99 -28.74 18.93 4.94
N LEU A 100 -27.60 19.35 5.49
CA LEU A 100 -27.06 20.71 5.33
C LEU A 100 -26.77 21.13 3.89
N PHE A 101 -26.58 20.19 2.97
CA PHE A 101 -26.25 20.47 1.58
C PHE A 101 -27.45 20.37 0.62
N ASP A 102 -28.64 20.03 1.12
CA ASP A 102 -29.84 19.94 0.29
C ASP A 102 -30.21 21.32 -0.29
N GLY A 103 -30.61 21.33 -1.57
CA GLY A 103 -30.96 22.57 -2.29
C GLY A 103 -29.76 23.43 -2.71
N ASN A 104 -28.51 23.03 -2.43
CA ASN A 104 -27.33 23.74 -2.92
C ASN A 104 -27.05 23.37 -4.39
N PRO A 105 -27.14 24.32 -5.35
CA PRO A 105 -26.99 24.02 -6.78
C PRO A 105 -25.58 23.54 -7.15
N ALA A 106 -24.54 24.02 -6.47
CA ALA A 106 -23.16 23.59 -6.73
C ALA A 106 -22.92 22.16 -6.26
N VAL A 107 -23.43 21.79 -5.08
CA VAL A 107 -23.34 20.42 -4.56
C VAL A 107 -24.16 19.47 -5.44
N ALA A 108 -25.39 19.85 -5.81
CA ALA A 108 -26.24 19.04 -6.68
C ALA A 108 -25.58 18.76 -8.05
N ALA A 109 -25.01 19.79 -8.69
CA ALA A 109 -24.28 19.63 -9.94
C ALA A 109 -23.08 18.69 -9.77
N LYS A 110 -22.30 18.85 -8.70
CA LYS A 110 -21.14 17.99 -8.42
C LYS A 110 -21.54 16.53 -8.19
N VAL A 111 -22.65 16.28 -7.48
CA VAL A 111 -23.19 14.93 -7.26
C VAL A 111 -23.58 14.29 -8.59
N GLU A 112 -24.29 15.00 -9.47
CA GLU A 112 -24.66 14.45 -10.79
C GLU A 112 -23.45 14.20 -11.70
N ASP A 113 -22.43 15.06 -11.65
CA ASP A 113 -21.17 14.84 -12.37
C ASP A 113 -20.46 13.56 -11.90
N LEU A 114 -20.39 13.32 -10.58
CA LEU A 114 -19.83 12.09 -10.01
C LEU A 114 -20.65 10.86 -10.42
N LYS A 115 -21.98 10.95 -10.38
CA LYS A 115 -22.87 9.87 -10.81
C LYS A 115 -22.69 9.55 -12.29
N ARG A 116 -22.57 10.56 -13.15
CA ARG A 116 -22.32 10.38 -14.59
C ARG A 116 -20.99 9.67 -14.85
N GLY A 117 -19.92 10.10 -14.18
CA GLY A 117 -18.61 9.44 -14.26
C GLY A 117 -18.67 7.97 -13.78
N ALA A 118 -19.32 7.71 -12.65
CA ALA A 118 -19.48 6.35 -12.13
C ALA A 118 -20.29 5.44 -13.08
N ARG A 119 -21.36 5.94 -13.71
CA ARG A 119 -22.13 5.17 -14.69
C ARG A 119 -21.31 4.84 -15.95
N ALA A 120 -20.56 5.81 -16.48
CA ALA A 120 -19.70 5.58 -17.65
C ALA A 120 -18.60 4.53 -17.36
N GLU A 121 -18.04 4.54 -16.15
CA GLU A 121 -17.09 3.52 -15.72
C GLU A 121 -17.77 2.14 -15.62
N LEU A 122 -18.95 2.06 -15.00
CA LEU A 122 -19.71 0.80 -14.92
C LEU A 122 -20.05 0.22 -16.30
N GLU A 123 -20.43 1.06 -17.27
CA GLU A 123 -20.65 0.64 -18.66
C GLU A 123 -19.37 0.09 -19.31
N THR A 124 -18.23 0.73 -19.04
CA THR A 124 -16.92 0.25 -19.52
C THR A 124 -16.61 -1.12 -18.92
N LEU A 125 -16.83 -1.30 -17.61
CA LEU A 125 -16.61 -2.59 -16.95
C LEU A 125 -17.56 -3.67 -17.47
N ASP A 126 -18.84 -3.36 -17.71
CA ASP A 126 -19.81 -4.29 -18.28
C ASP A 126 -19.40 -4.72 -19.69
N ALA A 127 -18.89 -3.81 -20.53
CA ALA A 127 -18.36 -4.12 -21.86
C ALA A 127 -17.11 -5.03 -21.81
N MET A 128 -16.37 -5.02 -20.70
CA MET A 128 -15.23 -5.89 -20.44
C MET A 128 -15.61 -7.26 -19.82
N GLY A 129 -16.91 -7.55 -19.65
CA GLY A 129 -17.39 -8.79 -19.03
C GLY A 129 -17.56 -8.71 -17.51
N GLY A 130 -17.62 -7.49 -16.96
CA GLY A 130 -17.83 -7.21 -15.55
C GLY A 130 -16.54 -7.01 -14.76
N ALA A 131 -16.69 -6.58 -13.50
CA ALA A 131 -15.57 -6.16 -12.65
C ALA A 131 -14.47 -7.23 -12.46
N ILE A 132 -14.83 -8.52 -12.40
CA ILE A 132 -13.86 -9.62 -12.24
C ILE A 132 -12.95 -9.74 -13.47
N ALA A 133 -13.51 -9.62 -14.67
CA ALA A 133 -12.72 -9.67 -15.91
C ALA A 133 -11.88 -8.39 -16.12
N ALA A 134 -12.28 -7.28 -15.50
CA ALA A 134 -11.65 -5.97 -15.63
C ALA A 134 -10.64 -5.63 -14.52
N ILE A 135 -10.25 -6.58 -13.66
CA ILE A 135 -9.34 -6.33 -12.51
C ILE A 135 -8.02 -5.68 -12.97
N ASP A 136 -7.41 -6.17 -14.04
CA ASP A 136 -6.14 -5.63 -14.58
C ASP A 136 -6.28 -4.17 -15.02
N TYR A 137 -7.39 -3.85 -15.71
CA TYR A 137 -7.71 -2.50 -16.13
C TYR A 137 -7.94 -1.56 -14.95
N MET A 138 -8.78 -1.96 -14.00
CA MET A 138 -9.06 -1.14 -12.81
C MET A 138 -7.77 -0.86 -12.03
N LYS A 139 -6.91 -1.88 -11.87
CA LYS A 139 -5.62 -1.71 -11.19
C LYS A 139 -4.70 -0.76 -11.96
N ALA A 140 -4.59 -0.88 -13.28
CA ALA A 140 -3.78 0.03 -14.09
C ALA A 140 -4.28 1.48 -14.01
N ARG A 141 -5.59 1.70 -14.06
CA ARG A 141 -6.20 3.05 -13.92
C ARG A 141 -5.94 3.68 -12.55
N LEU A 142 -5.96 2.89 -11.48
CA LEU A 142 -5.61 3.37 -10.14
C LEU A 142 -4.14 3.78 -10.05
N VAL A 143 -3.22 2.98 -10.62
CA VAL A 143 -1.79 3.32 -10.67
C VAL A 143 -1.56 4.60 -11.48
N GLU A 144 -2.19 4.72 -12.66
CA GLU A 144 -2.08 5.91 -13.51
C GLU A 144 -2.63 7.16 -12.81
N SER A 145 -3.81 7.08 -12.19
CA SER A 145 -4.40 8.21 -11.46
C SER A 145 -3.50 8.69 -10.31
N ASN A 146 -2.89 7.74 -9.60
CA ASN A 146 -1.96 8.07 -8.53
C ASN A 146 -0.65 8.67 -9.06
N ALA A 147 -0.10 8.16 -10.16
CA ALA A 147 1.08 8.73 -10.82
C ALA A 147 0.82 10.18 -11.27
N GLU A 148 -0.34 10.44 -11.89
CA GLU A 148 -0.75 11.79 -12.27
C GLU A 148 -0.87 12.72 -11.07
N ARG A 149 -1.42 12.24 -9.95
CA ARG A 149 -1.47 13.02 -8.71
C ARG A 149 -0.07 13.39 -8.22
N ILE A 150 0.88 12.45 -8.22
CA ILE A 150 2.25 12.75 -7.79
C ILE A 150 2.93 13.75 -8.73
N ASN A 151 2.79 13.59 -10.04
CA ASN A 151 3.32 14.55 -11.02
C ASN A 151 2.85 15.98 -10.72
N ARG A 152 1.55 16.16 -10.42
CA ARG A 152 1.00 17.47 -10.06
C ARG A 152 1.54 18.01 -8.73
N ILE A 153 1.91 17.14 -7.79
CA ILE A 153 2.53 17.56 -6.52
C ILE A 153 3.97 18.01 -6.76
N GLU A 154 4.73 17.26 -7.56
CA GLU A 154 6.11 17.61 -7.94
C GLU A 154 6.15 18.92 -8.76
N ALA A 155 5.19 19.13 -9.65
CA ALA A 155 5.04 20.36 -10.43
C ALA A 155 4.41 21.53 -9.65
N GLU A 156 4.14 21.36 -8.35
CA GLU A 156 3.46 22.34 -7.49
C GLU A 156 2.06 22.80 -7.96
N GLU A 157 1.44 22.08 -8.89
CA GLU A 157 0.05 22.30 -9.31
C GLU A 157 -0.95 21.84 -8.22
N THR A 158 -0.58 20.79 -7.48
CA THR A 158 -1.27 20.35 -6.26
C THR A 158 -0.39 20.69 -5.06
N ILE A 159 -0.85 21.64 -4.25
CA ILE A 159 -0.11 22.12 -3.08
C ILE A 159 -0.32 21.19 -1.89
N VAL A 160 0.78 20.78 -1.26
CA VAL A 160 0.80 20.02 -0.02
C VAL A 160 1.62 20.81 1.01
N VAL A 161 0.92 21.44 1.94
CA VAL A 161 1.51 22.28 2.99
C VAL A 161 2.49 21.46 3.84
N GLY A 162 3.70 21.99 4.02
CA GLY A 162 4.80 21.34 4.74
C GLY A 162 5.63 20.36 3.90
N VAL A 163 5.21 20.08 2.65
CA VAL A 163 5.91 19.14 1.76
C VAL A 163 6.51 19.86 0.56
N ASN A 164 5.68 20.36 -0.36
CA ASN A 164 6.18 21.12 -1.52
C ASN A 164 6.14 22.63 -1.29
N ARG A 165 5.24 23.14 -0.44
CA ARG A 165 5.16 24.55 -0.05
C ARG A 165 5.12 24.75 1.45
N TRP A 166 5.71 25.87 1.91
CA TRP A 166 5.89 26.21 3.33
C TRP A 166 6.66 25.13 4.09
N GLN A 167 7.80 24.73 3.54
CA GLN A 167 8.62 23.63 4.07
C GLN A 167 9.36 24.00 5.37
N GLN A 168 9.65 25.29 5.57
CA GLN A 168 10.33 25.81 6.76
C GLN A 168 9.34 26.02 7.91
N GLY A 169 9.78 25.72 9.14
CA GLY A 169 8.99 25.91 10.36
C GLY A 169 9.85 25.70 11.61
N GLU A 170 9.26 25.97 12.77
CA GLU A 170 9.89 25.70 14.07
C GLU A 170 9.93 24.19 14.36
N PRO A 171 10.94 23.68 15.09
CA PRO A 171 10.99 22.28 15.48
C PRO A 171 9.73 21.87 16.26
N SER A 172 9.05 20.82 15.79
CA SER A 172 7.82 20.34 16.42
C SER A 172 8.15 19.58 17.71
N PRO A 173 7.63 20.01 18.89
CA PRO A 173 7.82 19.29 20.15
C PRO A 173 7.26 17.86 20.12
N LEU A 174 6.29 17.60 19.23
CA LEU A 174 5.69 16.29 19.03
C LEU A 174 6.67 15.28 18.40
N THR A 175 7.66 15.77 17.67
CA THR A 175 8.67 14.96 16.96
C THR A 175 10.05 14.96 17.62
N ALA A 176 10.28 15.85 18.60
CA ALA A 176 11.60 16.08 19.21
C ALA A 176 11.95 15.15 20.39
N GLY A 177 11.08 14.20 20.76
CA GLY A 177 11.26 13.24 21.87
C GLY A 177 11.59 11.80 21.41
N ASP A 178 11.22 10.79 22.22
CA ASP A 178 11.49 9.34 22.04
C ASP A 178 10.86 8.70 20.77
N GLY A 179 11.05 9.28 19.59
CA GLY A 179 10.77 8.68 18.29
C GLY A 179 9.30 8.60 17.87
N GLY A 180 8.33 8.93 18.74
CA GLY A 180 6.92 9.13 18.38
C GLY A 180 6.19 7.91 17.76
N ILE A 181 6.82 6.74 17.69
CA ILE A 181 6.35 5.55 16.97
C ILE A 181 6.44 4.33 17.89
N MET A 182 5.50 3.39 17.76
CA MET A 182 5.53 2.12 18.47
C MET A 182 6.39 1.07 17.73
N VAL A 183 7.39 0.50 18.41
CA VAL A 183 8.21 -0.63 17.92
C VAL A 183 7.75 -1.92 18.58
N VAL A 184 7.63 -3.01 17.81
CA VAL A 184 7.24 -4.33 18.32
C VAL A 184 8.48 -5.05 18.88
N ASP A 185 8.36 -5.59 20.09
CA ASP A 185 9.42 -6.37 20.72
C ASP A 185 9.58 -7.76 20.04
N PRO A 186 10.79 -8.13 19.57
CA PRO A 186 11.07 -9.46 19.01
C PRO A 186 10.65 -10.64 19.91
N ALA A 187 10.59 -10.45 21.23
CA ALA A 187 10.14 -11.49 22.16
C ALA A 187 8.68 -11.90 21.93
N VAL A 188 7.84 -11.02 21.34
CA VAL A 188 6.43 -11.31 21.02
C VAL A 188 6.31 -12.45 20.01
N GLU A 189 7.18 -12.48 19.00
CA GLU A 189 7.19 -13.57 18.02
C GLU A 189 7.58 -14.90 18.68
N GLN A 190 8.62 -14.88 19.52
CA GLN A 190 9.09 -16.08 20.23
C GLN A 190 8.03 -16.64 21.19
N ASP A 191 7.34 -15.78 21.95
CA ASP A 191 6.20 -16.18 22.77
C ASP A 191 5.09 -16.82 21.91
N GLN A 192 4.77 -16.21 20.77
CA GLN A 192 3.72 -16.73 19.89
C GLN A 192 4.10 -18.09 19.26
N ILE A 193 5.37 -18.31 18.91
CA ILE A 193 5.89 -19.61 18.45
C ILE A 193 5.81 -20.66 19.55
N ALA A 194 6.20 -20.31 20.78
CA ALA A 194 6.13 -21.21 21.92
C ALA A 194 4.68 -21.62 22.23
N ARG A 195 3.75 -20.65 22.24
CA ARG A 195 2.31 -20.90 22.41
C ARG A 195 1.72 -21.75 21.31
N LEU A 196 2.11 -21.51 20.06
CA LEU A 196 1.68 -22.32 18.91
C LEU A 196 2.17 -23.77 19.03
N SER A 197 3.43 -23.95 19.44
CA SER A 197 4.03 -25.28 19.63
C SER A 197 3.34 -26.04 20.77
N ALA A 198 3.10 -25.38 21.90
CA ALA A 198 2.36 -25.94 23.02
C ALA A 198 0.90 -26.29 22.64
N TRP A 199 0.22 -25.41 21.89
CA TRP A 199 -1.12 -25.65 21.37
C TRP A 199 -1.19 -26.89 20.48
N ARG A 200 -0.26 -27.02 19.54
CA ARG A 200 -0.15 -28.19 18.66
C ARG A 200 0.16 -29.48 19.42
N ALA A 201 0.96 -29.41 20.47
CA ALA A 201 1.29 -30.59 21.28
C ALA A 201 0.12 -31.07 22.15
N ALA A 202 -0.77 -30.17 22.59
CA ALA A 202 -1.85 -30.49 23.52
C ALA A 202 -3.20 -30.83 22.86
N ARG A 203 -3.40 -30.44 21.59
CA ARG A 203 -4.67 -30.66 20.87
C ARG A 203 -4.85 -32.12 20.44
N ASP A 204 -6.10 -32.50 20.15
CA ASP A 204 -6.40 -33.78 19.50
C ASP A 204 -6.06 -33.70 18.01
N GLU A 205 -4.86 -34.19 17.65
CA GLU A 205 -4.38 -34.14 16.28
C GLU A 205 -5.25 -34.97 15.32
N ALA A 206 -5.84 -36.08 15.77
CA ALA A 206 -6.71 -36.90 14.92
C ALA A 206 -8.00 -36.15 14.58
N ALA A 207 -8.59 -35.46 15.55
CA ALA A 207 -9.76 -34.61 15.33
C ALA A 207 -9.45 -33.44 14.37
N VAL A 208 -8.29 -32.81 14.51
CA VAL A 208 -7.85 -31.73 13.60
C VAL A 208 -7.70 -32.24 12.17
N GLN A 209 -7.00 -33.36 11.97
CA GLN A 209 -6.78 -33.91 10.63
C GLN A 209 -8.10 -34.34 9.98
N ALA A 210 -9.01 -34.94 10.74
CA ALA A 210 -10.34 -35.29 10.23
C ALA A 210 -11.13 -34.05 9.79
N ALA A 211 -11.11 -32.97 10.58
CA ALA A 211 -11.80 -31.73 10.24
C ALA A 211 -11.17 -31.02 9.03
N LEU A 212 -9.84 -31.00 8.93
CA LEU A 212 -9.13 -30.43 7.78
C LEU A 212 -9.35 -31.26 6.50
N ALA A 213 -9.48 -32.58 6.61
CA ALA A 213 -9.84 -33.44 5.50
C ALA A 213 -11.25 -33.15 5.00
N ALA A 214 -12.23 -33.03 5.91
CA ALA A 214 -13.60 -32.64 5.54
C ALA A 214 -13.65 -31.27 4.86
N LEU A 215 -12.92 -30.29 5.41
CA LEU A 215 -12.77 -28.97 4.81
C LEU A 215 -12.22 -29.05 3.38
N ARG A 216 -11.22 -29.90 3.15
CA ARG A 216 -10.62 -30.10 1.83
C ARG A 216 -11.62 -30.67 0.84
N GLU A 217 -12.40 -31.66 1.25
CA GLU A 217 -13.40 -32.28 0.39
C GLU A 217 -14.52 -31.31 0.04
N ASP A 218 -15.03 -30.54 1.00
CA ASP A 218 -16.03 -29.49 0.75
C ASP A 218 -15.50 -28.42 -0.22
N ALA A 219 -14.23 -27.99 -0.04
CA ALA A 219 -13.59 -27.01 -0.92
C ALA A 219 -13.41 -27.53 -2.35
N LYS A 220 -12.99 -28.80 -2.53
CA LYS A 220 -12.88 -29.42 -3.86
C LYS A 220 -14.24 -29.59 -4.53
N ALA A 221 -15.27 -29.91 -3.74
CA ALA A 221 -16.62 -30.09 -4.24
C ALA A 221 -17.34 -28.77 -4.57
N GLY A 222 -16.73 -27.60 -4.27
CA GLY A 222 -17.38 -26.30 -4.41
C GLY A 222 -18.57 -26.11 -3.46
N SER A 223 -18.63 -26.89 -2.38
CA SER A 223 -19.68 -26.84 -1.37
C SER A 223 -19.44 -25.69 -0.38
N ASN A 224 -20.44 -25.39 0.45
CA ASN A 224 -20.29 -24.39 1.50
C ASN A 224 -19.25 -24.85 2.53
N ILE A 225 -18.08 -24.22 2.56
CA ILE A 225 -16.98 -24.57 3.45
C ILE A 225 -17.13 -24.03 4.88
N MET A 226 -18.12 -23.18 5.16
CA MET A 226 -18.27 -22.55 6.48
C MET A 226 -18.48 -23.56 7.61
N PRO A 227 -19.37 -24.58 7.50
CA PRO A 227 -19.53 -25.59 8.52
C PRO A 227 -18.23 -26.35 8.84
N ALA A 228 -17.52 -26.81 7.81
CA ALA A 228 -16.24 -27.50 7.99
C ALA A 228 -15.14 -26.59 8.55
N SER A 229 -15.14 -25.31 8.19
CA SER A 229 -14.19 -24.31 8.74
C SER A 229 -14.41 -24.10 10.24
N ILE A 230 -15.68 -24.01 10.67
CA ILE A 230 -16.02 -23.92 12.11
C ILE A 230 -15.62 -25.19 12.83
N ALA A 231 -15.85 -26.36 12.23
CA ALA A 231 -15.43 -27.64 12.81
C ALA A 231 -13.91 -27.72 12.98
N ALA A 232 -13.13 -27.32 11.96
CA ALA A 232 -11.67 -27.27 12.03
C ALA A 232 -11.17 -26.31 13.13
N ALA A 233 -11.74 -25.11 13.21
CA ALA A 233 -11.39 -24.15 14.27
C ALA A 233 -11.67 -24.72 15.67
N LYS A 234 -12.84 -25.35 15.87
CA LYS A 234 -13.21 -26.01 17.14
C LYS A 234 -12.32 -27.21 17.47
N ALA A 235 -11.87 -27.96 16.47
CA ALA A 235 -10.92 -29.06 16.65
C ALA A 235 -9.50 -28.56 17.03
N GLY A 236 -9.22 -27.27 16.84
CA GLY A 236 -7.93 -26.66 17.16
C GLY A 236 -6.99 -26.53 15.97
N ALA A 237 -7.53 -26.58 14.74
CA ALA A 237 -6.79 -26.19 13.55
C ALA A 237 -6.38 -24.71 13.64
N THR A 238 -5.16 -24.45 13.22
CA THR A 238 -4.57 -23.10 13.14
C THR A 238 -4.99 -22.42 11.86
N THR A 239 -4.92 -21.08 11.82
CA THR A 239 -5.14 -20.31 10.59
C THR A 239 -4.21 -20.76 9.45
N GLY A 240 -2.95 -21.10 9.76
CA GLY A 240 -1.98 -21.58 8.77
C GLY A 240 -2.34 -22.94 8.17
N GLU A 241 -2.86 -23.88 8.97
CA GLU A 241 -3.33 -25.19 8.49
C GLU A 241 -4.60 -25.06 7.65
N TRP A 242 -5.57 -24.26 8.10
CA TRP A 242 -6.78 -23.96 7.34
C TRP A 242 -6.42 -23.33 5.97
N ALA A 243 -5.54 -22.31 5.97
CA ALA A 243 -5.08 -21.67 4.75
C ALA A 243 -4.25 -22.63 3.88
N GLY A 244 -3.50 -23.55 4.49
CA GLY A 244 -2.77 -24.61 3.79
C GLY A 244 -3.70 -25.54 3.01
N VAL A 245 -4.86 -25.92 3.58
CA VAL A 245 -5.89 -26.69 2.88
C VAL A 245 -6.42 -25.91 1.67
N MET A 246 -6.79 -24.65 1.86
CA MET A 246 -7.31 -23.81 0.76
C MET A 246 -6.29 -23.65 -0.37
N ARG A 247 -5.02 -23.39 -0.04
CA ARG A 247 -3.93 -23.31 -1.02
C ARG A 247 -3.71 -24.61 -1.77
N ALA A 248 -3.83 -25.76 -1.10
CA ALA A 248 -3.69 -27.06 -1.75
C ALA A 248 -4.85 -27.40 -2.71
N VAL A 249 -5.98 -26.71 -2.63
CA VAL A 249 -7.15 -26.89 -3.52
C VAL A 249 -7.18 -25.82 -4.61
N HIS A 250 -6.95 -24.56 -4.26
CA HIS A 250 -7.15 -23.42 -5.15
C HIS A 250 -5.86 -22.77 -5.66
N GLY A 251 -4.70 -23.14 -5.11
CA GLY A 251 -3.44 -22.46 -5.35
C GLY A 251 -3.33 -21.12 -4.62
N GLU A 252 -2.40 -20.29 -5.07
CA GLU A 252 -2.19 -18.93 -4.56
C GLU A 252 -2.45 -17.92 -5.67
N TYR A 253 -3.20 -16.86 -5.35
CA TYR A 253 -3.50 -15.79 -6.30
C TYR A 253 -2.36 -14.77 -6.38
N ARG A 254 -1.96 -14.42 -7.61
CA ARG A 254 -1.08 -13.28 -7.91
C ARG A 254 -1.89 -12.23 -8.64
N GLY A 255 -2.11 -11.09 -7.99
CA GLY A 255 -2.85 -9.97 -8.58
C GLY A 255 -2.01 -9.15 -9.54
N PRO A 256 -2.65 -8.37 -10.43
CA PRO A 256 -1.93 -7.46 -11.31
C PRO A 256 -1.22 -6.36 -10.54
N THR A 257 -0.11 -5.90 -11.10
CA THR A 257 0.67 -4.78 -10.55
C THR A 257 0.12 -3.42 -10.98
N GLY A 258 -0.59 -3.35 -12.11
CA GLY A 258 -1.02 -2.10 -12.74
C GLY A 258 0.09 -1.31 -13.42
N VAL A 259 1.33 -1.83 -13.44
CA VAL A 259 2.47 -1.20 -14.10
C VAL A 259 2.74 -1.94 -15.41
N SER A 260 2.55 -1.27 -16.55
CA SER A 260 2.90 -1.82 -17.86
C SER A 260 4.41 -1.97 -18.01
N ARG A 261 4.86 -3.07 -18.63
CA ARG A 261 6.27 -3.29 -19.01
C ARG A 261 6.68 -2.49 -20.25
N ASN A 262 5.72 -2.03 -21.05
CA ASN A 262 6.02 -1.32 -22.29
C ASN A 262 6.55 0.09 -22.00
N PRO A 263 7.55 0.57 -22.76
CA PRO A 263 8.04 1.94 -22.64
C PRO A 263 6.90 2.96 -22.76
N SER A 264 6.97 4.02 -21.95
CA SER A 264 6.02 5.11 -22.02
C SER A 264 6.40 6.12 -23.10
N ASN A 265 5.37 6.68 -23.74
CA ASN A 265 5.52 7.82 -24.64
C ASN A 265 5.46 9.17 -23.90
N ARG A 266 5.20 9.18 -22.59
CA ARG A 266 5.21 10.40 -21.77
C ARG A 266 6.64 10.69 -21.33
N THR A 267 7.30 11.63 -21.99
CA THR A 267 8.71 11.97 -21.74
C THR A 267 8.93 13.37 -21.18
N GLU A 268 7.88 14.20 -21.10
CA GLU A 268 7.98 15.59 -20.65
C GLU A 268 8.60 15.70 -19.25
N GLY A 269 9.68 16.46 -19.13
CA GLY A 269 10.37 16.70 -17.86
C GLY A 269 11.25 15.53 -17.41
N LEU A 270 11.52 14.56 -18.30
CA LEU A 270 12.37 13.38 -18.05
C LEU A 270 13.56 13.30 -19.01
N GLU A 271 13.75 14.29 -19.89
CA GLU A 271 14.74 14.29 -20.95
C GLU A 271 16.15 14.03 -20.41
N ASP A 272 16.59 14.82 -19.42
CA ASP A 272 17.91 14.68 -18.81
C ASP A 272 18.14 13.29 -18.19
N ILE A 273 17.11 12.73 -17.56
CA ILE A 273 17.19 11.41 -16.91
C ILE A 273 17.28 10.31 -17.98
N ARG A 274 16.51 10.44 -19.06
CA ARG A 274 16.53 9.49 -20.19
C ARG A 274 17.90 9.50 -20.87
N GLU A 275 18.48 10.67 -21.09
CA GLU A 275 19.85 10.80 -21.62
C GLU A 275 20.87 10.14 -20.68
N ALA A 276 20.74 10.33 -19.36
CA ALA A 276 21.59 9.69 -18.37
C ALA A 276 21.43 8.15 -18.36
N VAL A 277 20.19 7.65 -18.47
CA VAL A 277 19.90 6.21 -18.62
C VAL A 277 20.53 5.66 -19.89
N ASP A 278 20.46 6.38 -21.01
CA ASP A 278 21.05 5.98 -22.29
C ASP A 278 22.58 5.92 -22.22
N ALA A 279 23.20 6.93 -21.59
CA ALA A 279 24.65 6.99 -21.37
C ALA A 279 25.14 5.81 -20.51
N VAL A 280 24.48 5.55 -19.39
CA VAL A 280 24.84 4.41 -18.51
C VAL A 280 24.55 3.07 -19.19
N SER A 281 23.44 2.94 -19.90
CA SER A 281 23.13 1.73 -20.67
C SER A 281 24.19 1.41 -21.73
N THR A 282 24.72 2.45 -22.38
CA THR A 282 25.82 2.30 -23.36
C THR A 282 27.07 1.74 -22.67
N ARG A 283 27.41 2.23 -21.48
CA ARG A 283 28.55 1.73 -20.69
C ARG A 283 28.34 0.31 -20.17
N LEU A 284 27.11 -0.06 -19.83
CA LEU A 284 26.72 -1.40 -19.37
C LEU A 284 26.63 -2.42 -20.53
N GLY A 285 26.64 -1.97 -21.78
CA GLY A 285 26.46 -2.82 -22.97
C GLY A 285 25.02 -3.31 -23.19
N ARG A 286 24.07 -2.92 -22.33
CA ARG A 286 22.64 -3.21 -22.43
C ARG A 286 21.85 -2.19 -21.61
N ARG A 287 20.52 -2.19 -21.79
CA ARG A 287 19.64 -1.29 -21.03
C ARG A 287 19.82 -1.44 -19.53
N LEU A 288 19.86 -0.31 -18.82
CA LEU A 288 19.83 -0.27 -17.36
C LEU A 288 18.62 -1.06 -16.84
N LYS A 289 18.88 -2.05 -15.99
CA LYS A 289 17.91 -3.04 -15.49
C LYS A 289 17.64 -2.78 -14.01
N PHE A 290 16.43 -2.39 -13.68
CA PHE A 290 16.02 -2.07 -12.32
C PHE A 290 14.94 -3.04 -11.83
N LEU A 291 15.28 -3.83 -10.82
CA LEU A 291 14.35 -4.76 -10.18
C LEU A 291 13.72 -4.10 -8.96
N VAL A 292 12.39 -3.98 -8.95
CA VAL A 292 11.63 -3.50 -7.80
C VAL A 292 10.99 -4.70 -7.08
N GLY A 293 11.30 -4.87 -5.80
CA GLY A 293 10.81 -5.96 -4.96
C GLY A 293 10.05 -5.47 -3.72
N LYS A 294 9.08 -6.28 -3.28
CA LYS A 294 8.39 -6.08 -2.00
C LYS A 294 8.50 -7.34 -1.14
N PRO A 295 9.51 -7.40 -0.24
CA PRO A 295 9.74 -8.58 0.56
C PRO A 295 8.69 -8.73 1.68
N GLY A 296 8.43 -9.98 2.08
CA GLY A 296 7.58 -10.30 3.23
C GLY A 296 6.09 -10.24 2.91
N LEU A 297 5.25 -9.88 3.88
CA LEU A 297 3.78 -9.85 3.71
C LEU A 297 3.20 -8.46 3.43
N ASP A 298 4.07 -7.47 3.22
CA ASP A 298 3.67 -6.08 2.99
C ASP A 298 2.83 -5.91 1.71
N GLY A 299 1.59 -5.49 1.89
CA GLY A 299 0.65 -5.23 0.80
C GLY A 299 0.68 -3.81 0.24
N HIS A 300 1.43 -2.88 0.85
CA HIS A 300 1.43 -1.48 0.44
C HIS A 300 2.22 -1.27 -0.86
N SER A 301 1.54 -1.29 -2.01
CA SER A 301 2.22 -1.27 -3.30
C SER A 301 2.34 0.11 -3.95
N ASN A 302 1.63 1.13 -3.47
CA ASN A 302 1.58 2.46 -4.11
C ASN A 302 2.97 3.05 -4.39
N GLY A 303 3.88 3.05 -3.40
CA GLY A 303 5.23 3.60 -3.57
C GLY A 303 6.08 2.79 -4.57
N ALA A 304 6.03 1.46 -4.48
CA ALA A 304 6.73 0.58 -5.42
C ALA A 304 6.20 0.76 -6.86
N GLU A 305 4.89 0.90 -7.01
CA GLU A 305 4.23 1.13 -8.30
C GLU A 305 4.62 2.48 -8.90
N GLN A 306 4.67 3.56 -8.09
CA GLN A 306 5.14 4.88 -8.52
C GLN A 306 6.60 4.85 -8.98
N ILE A 307 7.47 4.19 -8.21
CA ILE A 307 8.90 4.04 -8.54
C ILE A 307 9.08 3.22 -9.82
N ALA A 308 8.38 2.09 -9.95
CA ALA A 308 8.43 1.26 -11.15
C ALA A 308 7.87 2.01 -12.37
N PHE A 309 6.76 2.74 -12.22
CA PHE A 309 6.15 3.57 -13.26
C PHE A 309 7.11 4.69 -13.71
N ARG A 310 7.72 5.42 -12.77
CA ARG A 310 8.65 6.50 -13.11
C ARG A 310 9.93 5.96 -13.75
N ALA A 311 10.50 4.88 -13.23
CA ALA A 311 11.71 4.26 -13.79
C ALA A 311 11.49 3.81 -15.25
N ARG A 312 10.33 3.23 -15.55
CA ARG A 312 9.90 2.89 -16.90
C ARG A 312 9.83 4.12 -17.81
N ASP A 313 9.27 5.23 -17.33
CA ASP A 313 9.10 6.46 -18.11
C ASP A 313 10.44 7.17 -18.35
N CYS A 314 11.40 7.00 -17.43
CA CYS A 314 12.82 7.36 -17.63
C CYS A 314 13.55 6.40 -18.58
N GLY A 315 12.87 5.36 -19.07
CA GLY A 315 13.38 4.42 -20.04
C GLY A 315 14.19 3.27 -19.44
N MET A 316 14.18 3.01 -18.14
CA MET A 316 14.85 1.82 -17.58
C MET A 316 14.12 0.54 -18.03
N ASP A 317 14.84 -0.57 -18.18
CA ASP A 317 14.22 -1.91 -18.22
C ASP A 317 13.82 -2.28 -16.79
N ILE A 318 12.53 -2.30 -16.50
CA ILE A 318 11.99 -2.51 -15.15
C ILE A 318 11.44 -3.92 -14.98
N THR A 319 11.64 -4.48 -13.79
CA THR A 319 10.97 -5.71 -13.35
C THR A 319 10.26 -5.44 -12.04
N TYR A 320 8.96 -5.68 -12.00
CA TYR A 320 8.13 -5.58 -10.79
C TYR A 320 7.06 -6.67 -10.84
N ASP A 321 7.21 -7.67 -9.97
CA ASP A 321 6.33 -8.84 -9.91
C ASP A 321 5.29 -8.74 -8.78
N GLY A 322 5.12 -7.54 -8.23
CA GLY A 322 4.09 -7.23 -7.25
C GLY A 322 4.52 -7.46 -5.79
N ILE A 323 3.52 -7.81 -4.97
CA ILE A 323 3.65 -7.93 -3.51
C ILE A 323 3.94 -9.38 -3.09
N ARG A 324 4.35 -9.54 -1.84
CA ARG A 324 4.50 -10.83 -1.17
C ARG A 324 5.53 -11.75 -1.82
N LEU A 325 6.72 -11.21 -2.02
CA LEU A 325 7.88 -11.98 -2.46
C LEU A 325 8.73 -12.32 -1.24
N THR A 326 9.32 -13.51 -1.24
CA THR A 326 10.37 -13.82 -0.25
C THR A 326 11.69 -13.16 -0.66
N PRO A 327 12.61 -12.91 0.30
CA PRO A 327 13.98 -12.50 -0.04
C PRO A 327 14.63 -13.41 -1.08
N GLU A 328 14.43 -14.72 -0.97
CA GLU A 328 14.90 -15.72 -1.93
C GLU A 328 14.38 -15.47 -3.36
N GLN A 329 13.06 -15.33 -3.53
CA GLN A 329 12.46 -15.07 -4.83
C GLN A 329 12.98 -13.78 -5.48
N ILE A 330 13.25 -12.74 -4.68
CA ILE A 330 13.80 -11.48 -5.20
C ILE A 330 15.25 -11.68 -5.66
N VAL A 331 16.06 -12.42 -4.91
CA VAL A 331 17.44 -12.74 -5.29
C VAL A 331 17.49 -13.60 -6.54
N ASP A 332 16.67 -14.65 -6.61
CA ASP A 332 16.57 -15.51 -7.80
C ASP A 332 16.21 -14.68 -9.03
N LYS A 333 15.28 -13.73 -8.88
CA LYS A 333 14.89 -12.83 -9.97
C LYS A 333 16.01 -11.87 -10.37
N ALA A 334 16.76 -11.36 -9.40
CA ALA A 334 17.92 -10.50 -9.65
C ALA A 334 19.01 -11.24 -10.44
N VAL A 335 19.21 -12.54 -10.17
CA VAL A 335 20.13 -13.40 -10.93
C VAL A 335 19.59 -13.65 -12.34
N GLU A 336 18.35 -14.12 -12.46
CA GLU A 336 17.71 -14.48 -13.74
C GLU A 336 17.72 -13.31 -14.74
N GLU A 337 17.39 -12.13 -14.27
CA GLU A 337 17.21 -10.92 -15.10
C GLU A 337 18.51 -10.10 -15.24
N GLY A 338 19.56 -10.46 -14.51
CA GLY A 338 20.78 -9.67 -14.37
C GLY A 338 20.46 -8.25 -13.93
N ALA A 339 19.90 -8.07 -12.72
CA ALA A 339 19.58 -6.73 -12.22
C ALA A 339 20.87 -5.90 -12.06
N HIS A 340 20.85 -4.64 -12.50
CA HIS A 340 21.93 -3.70 -12.23
C HIS A 340 21.72 -2.96 -10.91
N VAL A 341 20.46 -2.78 -10.50
CA VAL A 341 20.07 -2.20 -9.21
C VAL A 341 18.84 -2.95 -8.71
N VAL A 342 18.78 -3.23 -7.41
CA VAL A 342 17.60 -3.79 -6.74
C VAL A 342 17.01 -2.74 -5.80
N GLY A 343 15.75 -2.36 -6.03
CA GLY A 343 14.99 -1.44 -5.18
C GLY A 343 13.94 -2.18 -4.37
N LEU A 344 13.94 -2.01 -3.05
CA LEU A 344 13.03 -2.71 -2.15
C LEU A 344 12.08 -1.71 -1.51
N SER A 345 10.79 -1.99 -1.52
CA SER A 345 9.78 -1.14 -0.87
C SER A 345 9.14 -1.86 0.31
N ILE A 346 9.29 -1.32 1.52
CA ILE A 346 8.80 -1.94 2.77
C ILE A 346 8.14 -0.88 3.66
N LEU A 347 6.86 -1.08 3.98
CA LEU A 347 6.07 -0.19 4.84
C LEU A 347 5.50 -0.91 6.07
N SER A 348 5.83 -2.20 6.25
CA SER A 348 5.28 -3.05 7.32
C SER A 348 6.07 -3.02 8.63
N GLY A 349 7.16 -2.26 8.72
CA GLY A 349 8.07 -2.25 9.89
C GLY A 349 8.95 -3.50 10.02
N SER A 350 8.89 -4.42 9.07
CA SER A 350 9.69 -5.66 9.05
C SER A 350 10.98 -5.54 8.22
N HIS A 351 11.45 -4.32 7.96
CA HIS A 351 12.57 -4.04 7.06
C HIS A 351 13.88 -4.63 7.57
N ILE A 352 14.19 -4.53 8.86
CA ILE A 352 15.46 -5.04 9.40
C ILE A 352 15.69 -6.53 9.08
N PRO A 353 14.84 -7.48 9.55
CA PRO A 353 15.10 -8.90 9.32
C PRO A 353 15.03 -9.30 7.84
N LEU A 354 14.09 -8.72 7.07
CA LEU A 354 13.92 -9.06 5.66
C LEU A 354 15.08 -8.56 4.79
N ILE A 355 15.60 -7.37 5.07
CA ILE A 355 16.73 -6.82 4.32
C ILE A 355 18.03 -7.50 4.74
N GLU A 356 18.21 -7.84 6.01
CA GLU A 356 19.37 -8.62 6.48
C GLU A 356 19.44 -9.97 5.74
N GLU A 357 18.33 -10.74 5.72
CA GLU A 357 18.25 -12.01 4.99
C GLU A 357 18.51 -11.82 3.49
N LEU A 358 17.94 -10.79 2.87
CA LEU A 358 18.12 -10.52 1.44
C LEU A 358 19.59 -10.20 1.11
N MET A 359 20.25 -9.36 1.91
CA MET A 359 21.65 -8.99 1.69
C MET A 359 22.58 -10.21 1.86
N GLU A 360 22.30 -11.10 2.82
CA GLU A 360 23.02 -12.37 2.97
C GLU A 360 22.86 -13.28 1.75
N ARG A 361 21.63 -13.45 1.26
CA ARG A 361 21.33 -14.25 0.07
C ARG A 361 21.96 -13.66 -1.19
N MET A 362 21.95 -12.35 -1.37
CA MET A 362 22.62 -11.68 -2.48
C MET A 362 24.13 -11.94 -2.47
N ARG A 363 24.78 -11.88 -1.30
CA ARG A 363 26.20 -12.24 -1.17
C ARG A 363 26.44 -13.70 -1.53
N ALA A 364 25.62 -14.62 -1.03
CA ALA A 364 25.72 -16.04 -1.32
C ALA A 364 25.53 -16.36 -2.83
N ALA A 365 24.70 -15.58 -3.52
CA ALA A 365 24.46 -15.67 -4.96
C ALA A 365 25.49 -14.93 -5.83
N GLY A 366 26.52 -14.32 -5.25
CA GLY A 366 27.55 -13.57 -6.00
C GLY A 366 27.12 -12.17 -6.47
N LEU A 367 25.99 -11.65 -5.96
CA LEU A 367 25.43 -10.35 -6.31
C LEU A 367 25.86 -9.22 -5.36
N ALA A 368 26.95 -9.39 -4.60
CA ALA A 368 27.45 -8.37 -3.67
C ALA A 368 27.80 -7.02 -4.34
N HIS A 369 28.04 -7.04 -5.65
CA HIS A 369 28.34 -5.85 -6.46
C HIS A 369 27.08 -5.11 -6.95
N VAL A 370 25.89 -5.73 -6.85
CA VAL A 370 24.63 -5.12 -7.27
C VAL A 370 24.12 -4.22 -6.14
N PRO A 371 24.04 -2.89 -6.34
CA PRO A 371 23.53 -1.98 -5.31
C PRO A 371 22.07 -2.28 -4.97
N VAL A 372 21.80 -2.28 -3.67
CA VAL A 372 20.45 -2.38 -3.11
C VAL A 372 20.03 -1.03 -2.55
N VAL A 373 18.87 -0.53 -2.95
CA VAL A 373 18.22 0.63 -2.34
C VAL A 373 16.95 0.20 -1.63
N VAL A 374 16.62 0.84 -0.51
CA VAL A 374 15.43 0.51 0.29
C VAL A 374 14.58 1.76 0.47
N GLY A 375 13.28 1.66 0.22
CA GLY A 375 12.31 2.73 0.36
C GLY A 375 11.15 2.34 1.29
N GLY A 376 10.61 3.30 2.03
CA GLY A 376 9.38 3.12 2.82
C GLY A 376 9.42 3.84 4.16
N ILE A 377 8.59 3.39 5.10
CA ILE A 377 8.54 3.98 6.45
C ILE A 377 9.68 3.38 7.28
N ILE A 378 10.81 4.10 7.32
CA ILE A 378 12.06 3.63 7.92
C ILE A 378 12.59 4.71 8.87
N PRO A 379 12.64 4.43 10.19
CA PRO A 379 13.24 5.33 11.17
C PRO A 379 14.73 5.61 10.89
N ASP A 380 15.23 6.76 11.31
CA ASP A 380 16.62 7.19 11.04
C ASP A 380 17.67 6.20 11.63
N GLU A 381 17.40 5.66 12.81
CA GLU A 381 18.26 4.65 13.46
C GLU A 381 18.34 3.35 12.65
N ASP A 382 17.20 2.90 12.12
CA ASP A 382 17.13 1.72 11.27
C ASP A 382 17.81 1.97 9.92
N ALA A 383 17.71 3.18 9.36
CA ALA A 383 18.42 3.55 8.14
C ALA A 383 19.94 3.45 8.31
N VAL A 384 20.48 3.78 9.48
CA VAL A 384 21.91 3.56 9.81
C VAL A 384 22.24 2.07 9.82
N ARG A 385 21.41 1.25 10.45
CA ARG A 385 21.59 -0.20 10.50
C ARG A 385 21.53 -0.85 9.11
N LEU A 386 20.57 -0.46 8.29
CA LEU A 386 20.42 -0.93 6.89
C LEU A 386 21.67 -0.61 6.06
N ARG A 387 22.22 0.60 6.18
CA ARG A 387 23.51 0.94 5.54
C ARG A 387 24.65 0.05 6.04
N GLY A 388 24.65 -0.31 7.31
CA GLY A 388 25.59 -1.27 7.90
C GLY A 388 25.53 -2.67 7.26
N PHE A 389 24.36 -3.09 6.76
CA PHE A 389 24.22 -4.35 6.02
C PHE A 389 24.73 -4.29 4.57
N GLY A 390 25.05 -3.09 4.06
CA GLY A 390 25.49 -2.85 2.68
C GLY A 390 24.42 -2.23 1.77
N VAL A 391 23.31 -1.74 2.31
CA VAL A 391 22.31 -0.97 1.54
C VAL A 391 22.94 0.35 1.06
N ALA A 392 22.88 0.61 -0.25
CA ALA A 392 23.50 1.77 -0.88
C ALA A 392 22.77 3.08 -0.56
N LYS A 393 21.44 3.06 -0.53
CA LYS A 393 20.62 4.24 -0.20
C LYS A 393 19.29 3.87 0.43
N VAL A 394 18.83 4.71 1.34
CA VAL A 394 17.53 4.59 2.03
C VAL A 394 16.68 5.80 1.66
N TYR A 395 15.44 5.56 1.23
CA TYR A 395 14.44 6.58 0.88
C TYR A 395 13.25 6.48 1.83
N THR A 396 12.78 7.62 2.33
CA THR A 396 11.67 7.76 3.27
C THR A 396 10.55 8.59 2.65
N PRO A 397 9.36 8.74 3.27
CA PRO A 397 8.35 9.69 2.78
C PRO A 397 8.84 11.15 2.65
N LYS A 398 10.02 11.48 3.23
CA LYS A 398 10.73 12.74 2.97
C LYS A 398 11.26 12.88 1.55
N ASP A 399 11.58 11.77 0.90
CA ASP A 399 12.14 11.72 -0.45
C ASP A 399 11.01 11.63 -1.49
N PHE A 400 10.26 12.72 -1.65
CA PHE A 400 9.10 12.76 -2.56
C PHE A 400 9.46 13.09 -4.02
N GLU A 401 10.68 13.55 -4.29
CA GLU A 401 11.16 13.93 -5.63
C GLU A 401 11.61 12.69 -6.41
N LEU A 402 10.69 12.08 -7.16
CA LEU A 402 10.93 10.84 -7.91
C LEU A 402 12.05 11.00 -8.95
N ASN A 403 12.13 12.15 -9.61
CA ASN A 403 13.17 12.44 -10.61
C ASN A 403 14.58 12.37 -10.00
N ARG A 404 14.74 12.85 -8.77
CA ARG A 404 16.00 12.76 -8.03
C ARG A 404 16.34 11.31 -7.69
N ILE A 405 15.36 10.53 -7.25
CA ILE A 405 15.53 9.10 -6.98
C ILE A 405 15.98 8.36 -8.25
N MET A 406 15.39 8.67 -9.42
CA MET A 406 15.80 8.05 -10.67
C MET A 406 17.24 8.39 -11.05
N MET A 407 17.67 9.64 -10.87
CA MET A 407 19.07 10.04 -11.10
C MET A 407 20.05 9.34 -10.16
N ASP A 408 19.68 9.16 -8.89
CA ASP A 408 20.49 8.37 -7.96
C ASP A 408 20.63 6.91 -8.41
N ILE A 409 19.55 6.29 -8.89
CA ILE A 409 19.56 4.90 -9.41
C ILE A 409 20.50 4.80 -10.62
N VAL A 410 20.46 5.77 -11.54
CA VAL A 410 21.38 5.85 -12.68
C VAL A 410 22.83 5.96 -12.20
N ALA A 411 23.10 6.81 -11.21
CA ALA A 411 24.44 7.00 -10.66
C ALA A 411 24.96 5.71 -9.99
N LEU A 412 24.13 5.00 -9.23
CA LEU A 412 24.49 3.73 -8.59
C LEU A 412 24.82 2.63 -9.59
N ALA A 413 24.17 2.63 -10.76
CA ALA A 413 24.43 1.66 -11.81
C ALA A 413 25.61 2.01 -12.71
N THR A 414 26.20 3.20 -12.56
CA THR A 414 27.30 3.65 -13.40
C THR A 414 28.57 2.84 -13.07
N PRO A 415 29.16 2.09 -14.03
CA PRO A 415 30.38 1.34 -13.77
C PRO A 415 31.52 2.27 -13.33
N SER A 416 32.30 1.87 -12.33
CA SER A 416 33.51 2.63 -11.98
C SER A 416 34.54 2.56 -13.11
N ASP A 417 35.21 3.67 -13.42
CA ASP A 417 36.24 3.76 -14.48
C ASP A 417 37.49 2.87 -14.24
N ALA A 418 37.54 2.16 -13.10
CA ALA A 418 38.62 1.24 -12.75
C ALA A 418 38.49 -0.18 -13.36
N ALA A 419 37.47 -0.45 -14.17
CA ALA A 419 37.24 -1.74 -14.83
C ALA A 419 37.16 -1.63 -16.36
N ALA A 420 38.14 -0.96 -16.97
CA ALA A 420 38.38 -0.95 -18.41
C ALA A 420 39.78 -1.51 -18.72
#